data_AF-A0A4D6K854-F1
#
_entry.id   AF-A0A4D6K854-F1
#
_cell.length_a   1.000
_cell.length_b   1.000
_cell.length_c   1.000
_cell.angle_alpha   90.00
_cell.angle_beta   90.00
_cell.angle_gamma   90.00
#
_symmetry.space_group_name_H-M   'P 1'
#
loop_
_entity.id
_entity.type
_entity.pdbx_description
1 polymer ?
#
loop_
_entity_poly.entity_id
_entity_poly.type
_entity_poly.pdbx_seq_one_letter_code
_entity_poly.pdbx_strand_id
1 'polypeptide(L)'
;MTDWERVRQELEEAGYSGFEFDSGDTAVSGLSGEWVSGKIPREGGLKHENQTLWMRILDTLSWNGGTVDAAPENAPESIRNIATEHGLEVVIFTVSAEEVRIALCDPSKHDL
;
A
#
# COMPACT_ATOMS: atom_id res chain seq x y z
N MET A 1 7.58 18.86 5.22
CA MET A 1 7.35 17.85 6.27
C MET A 1 5.88 17.52 6.21
N THR A 2 5.58 16.26 5.93
CA THR A 2 4.22 15.76 5.75
C THR A 2 3.45 15.80 7.06
N ASP A 3 2.18 16.22 7.00
CA ASP A 3 1.27 16.17 8.14
C ASP A 3 0.70 14.75 8.28
N TRP A 4 1.46 13.86 8.92
CA TRP A 4 1.11 12.45 9.06
C TRP A 4 -0.16 12.20 9.87
N GLU A 5 -0.50 13.10 10.80
CA GLU A 5 -1.74 13.00 11.56
C GLU A 5 -2.94 13.23 10.66
N ARG A 6 -2.87 14.26 9.80
CA ARG A 6 -3.89 14.53 8.79
C ARG A 6 -4.03 13.39 7.77
N VAL A 7 -2.93 12.84 7.26
CA VAL A 7 -2.96 11.71 6.31
C VAL A 7 -3.67 10.49 6.94
N ARG A 8 -3.38 10.19 8.22
CA ARG A 8 -4.05 9.09 8.93
C ARG A 8 -5.54 9.34 9.13
N GLN A 9 -5.93 10.58 9.45
CA GLN A 9 -7.34 10.93 9.58
C GLN A 9 -8.08 10.77 8.24
N GLU A 10 -7.52 11.24 7.13
CA GLU A 10 -8.13 11.10 5.80
C GLU A 10 -8.24 9.63 5.37
N LEU A 11 -7.26 8.80 5.71
CA LEU A 11 -7.32 7.35 5.50
C LEU A 11 -8.47 6.71 6.32
N GLU A 12 -8.63 7.11 7.59
CA GLU A 12 -9.72 6.63 8.44
C GLU A 12 -11.09 7.08 7.90
N GLU A 13 -11.23 8.35 7.48
CA GLU A 13 -12.43 8.90 6.85
C GLU A 13 -12.79 8.18 5.53
N ALA A 14 -11.78 7.71 4.79
CA ALA A 14 -11.94 6.89 3.60
C ALA A 14 -12.26 5.41 3.90
N GLY A 15 -12.35 5.02 5.16
CA GLY A 15 -12.69 3.65 5.60
C GLY A 15 -11.48 2.75 5.89
N TYR A 16 -10.26 3.28 5.87
CA TYR A 16 -9.02 2.56 6.15
C TYR A 16 -8.51 2.85 7.56
N SER A 17 -9.10 2.18 8.54
CA SER A 17 -8.62 2.26 9.92
C SER A 17 -7.34 1.43 10.14
N GLY A 18 -6.59 1.76 11.18
CA GLY A 18 -5.41 0.97 11.59
C GLY A 18 -4.12 1.25 10.83
N PHE A 19 -4.04 2.38 10.10
CA PHE A 19 -2.76 2.88 9.61
C PHE A 19 -1.94 3.46 10.77
N GLU A 20 -0.69 3.04 10.87
CA GLU A 20 0.27 3.45 11.90
C GLU A 20 1.45 4.19 11.27
N PHE A 21 1.90 5.25 11.94
CA PHE A 21 3.11 5.98 11.58
C PHE A 21 4.35 5.18 11.97
N ASP A 22 5.34 5.16 11.08
CA ASP A 22 6.65 4.54 11.30
C ASP A 22 7.73 5.33 10.56
N SER A 23 8.98 5.15 10.95
CA SER A 23 10.12 5.84 10.36
C SER A 23 11.42 5.03 10.49
N GLY A 24 12.32 5.18 9.53
CA GLY A 24 13.62 4.53 9.50
C GLY A 24 14.03 4.08 8.11
N ASP A 25 14.89 3.08 8.05
CA ASP A 25 15.30 2.42 6.81
C ASP A 25 14.82 0.98 6.82
N THR A 26 14.26 0.54 5.70
CA THR A 26 13.72 -0.82 5.57
C THR A 26 14.39 -1.58 4.42
N ALA A 27 14.27 -2.91 4.45
CA ALA A 27 14.67 -3.74 3.32
C ALA A 27 13.64 -3.70 2.17
N VAL A 28 12.51 -3.01 2.34
CA VAL A 28 11.47 -2.87 1.33
C VAL A 28 11.84 -1.68 0.44
N SER A 29 12.11 -1.96 -0.84
CA SER A 29 12.33 -0.92 -1.83
C SER A 29 11.16 0.07 -1.84
N GLY A 30 11.45 1.37 -1.74
CA GLY A 30 10.44 2.43 -1.68
C GLY A 30 9.99 2.79 -0.26
N LEU A 31 10.40 2.06 0.79
CA LEU A 31 10.12 2.44 2.18
C LEU A 31 11.39 2.83 2.93
N SER A 32 11.68 4.12 2.94
CA SER A 32 12.69 4.77 3.76
C SER A 32 12.16 6.11 4.25
N GLY A 33 12.69 6.60 5.36
CA GLY A 33 12.30 7.86 5.93
C GLY A 33 11.12 7.77 6.87
N GLU A 34 9.99 8.32 6.45
CA GLU A 34 8.76 8.42 7.24
C GLU A 34 7.61 7.94 6.38
N TRP A 35 6.72 7.13 6.95
CA TRP A 35 5.55 6.60 6.26
C TRP A 35 4.44 6.28 7.24
N VAL A 36 3.24 6.11 6.70
CA VAL A 36 2.13 5.45 7.39
C VAL A 36 1.83 4.14 6.69
N SER A 37 1.67 3.05 7.45
CA SER A 37 1.38 1.73 6.89
C SER A 37 0.18 1.07 7.57
N GLY A 38 -0.60 0.33 6.80
CA GLY A 38 -1.79 -0.35 7.27
C GLY A 38 -2.10 -1.58 6.43
N LYS A 39 -2.90 -2.48 7.00
CA LYS A 39 -3.47 -3.61 6.27
C LYS A 39 -4.83 -3.21 5.72
N ILE A 40 -5.10 -3.58 4.48
CA ILE A 40 -6.40 -3.39 3.86
C ILE A 40 -6.86 -4.70 3.22
N PRO A 41 -8.18 -4.93 3.09
CA PRO A 41 -8.69 -5.99 2.24
C PRO A 41 -8.19 -5.82 0.80
N ARG A 42 -8.05 -6.93 0.08
CA ARG A 42 -7.82 -6.89 -1.37
C ARG A 42 -9.04 -6.29 -2.07
N GLU A 43 -8.91 -5.04 -2.50
CA GLU A 43 -9.93 -4.33 -3.25
C GLU A 43 -9.36 -3.55 -4.44
N GLY A 44 -10.23 -2.96 -5.25
CA GLY A 44 -9.80 -2.27 -6.48
C GLY A 44 -8.96 -3.18 -7.37
N GLY A 45 -7.81 -2.68 -7.85
CA GLY A 45 -6.89 -3.44 -8.69
C GLY A 45 -6.33 -4.71 -8.03
N LEU A 46 -6.30 -4.77 -6.70
CA LEU A 46 -5.71 -5.88 -5.94
C LEU A 46 -6.62 -7.10 -5.80
N LYS A 47 -7.88 -7.00 -6.23
CA LYS A 47 -8.79 -8.14 -6.25
C LYS A 47 -8.30 -9.23 -7.19
N HIS A 48 -8.47 -10.48 -6.79
CA HIS A 48 -8.12 -11.64 -7.62
C HIS A 48 -8.72 -11.53 -9.04
N GLU A 49 -9.99 -11.15 -9.16
CA GLU A 49 -10.67 -11.01 -10.46
C GLU A 49 -10.20 -9.83 -11.32
N ASN A 50 -9.36 -8.94 -10.77
CA ASN A 50 -8.78 -7.80 -11.50
C ASN A 50 -7.32 -8.04 -11.88
N GLN A 51 -6.71 -9.12 -11.37
CA GLN A 51 -5.35 -9.54 -11.72
C GLN A 51 -5.28 -10.17 -13.13
N THR A 52 -4.09 -10.17 -13.73
CA THR A 52 -3.85 -10.92 -14.98
C THR A 52 -4.07 -12.42 -14.80
N LEU A 53 -4.35 -13.15 -15.87
CA LEU A 53 -4.61 -14.60 -15.80
C LEU A 53 -3.46 -15.37 -15.11
N TRP A 54 -2.22 -15.01 -15.40
CA TRP A 54 -1.04 -15.63 -14.79
C TRP A 54 -0.93 -15.34 -13.30
N MET A 55 -1.20 -14.11 -12.87
CA MET A 55 -1.23 -13.75 -11.45
C MET A 55 -2.34 -14.51 -10.71
N ARG A 56 -3.51 -14.71 -11.32
CA ARG A 56 -4.59 -15.52 -10.72
C ARG A 56 -4.18 -16.98 -10.52
N ILE A 57 -3.52 -17.58 -11.49
CA ILE A 57 -3.02 -18.96 -11.36
C ILE A 57 -1.96 -19.03 -10.26
N LEU A 58 -1.06 -18.05 -10.15
CA LEU A 58 -0.07 -18.02 -9.07
C LEU A 58 -0.74 -17.82 -7.70
N ASP A 59 -1.78 -16.99 -7.63
CA ASP A 59 -2.54 -16.73 -6.40
C ASP A 59 -3.24 -18.00 -5.89
N THR A 60 -3.85 -18.80 -6.79
CA THR A 60 -4.50 -20.07 -6.39
C THR A 60 -3.51 -21.16 -5.98
N LEU A 61 -2.27 -21.10 -6.47
CA LEU A 61 -1.20 -22.03 -6.11
C LEU A 61 -0.46 -21.61 -4.83
N SER A 62 -0.69 -20.39 -4.33
CA SER A 62 0.03 -19.92 -3.16
C SER A 62 -0.60 -20.46 -1.87
N TRP A 63 0.12 -21.39 -1.24
CA TRP A 63 -0.33 -22.10 -0.04
C TRP A 63 -0.44 -21.19 1.20
N ASN A 64 0.32 -20.09 1.27
CA ASN A 64 0.50 -19.29 2.50
C ASN A 64 0.51 -17.76 2.29
N GLY A 65 0.40 -17.24 1.07
CA GLY A 65 0.51 -15.80 0.84
C GLY A 65 0.21 -15.46 -0.59
N GLY A 66 -1.03 -15.04 -0.86
CA GLY A 66 -1.50 -14.92 -2.23
C GLY A 66 -0.65 -13.96 -3.09
N THR A 67 -0.89 -13.99 -4.40
CA THR A 67 -0.15 -13.21 -5.40
C THR A 67 -1.03 -12.09 -5.96
N VAL A 68 -0.48 -10.88 -5.98
CA VAL A 68 -1.07 -9.72 -6.66
C VAL A 68 0.03 -8.91 -7.35
N ASP A 69 -0.36 -8.14 -8.35
CA ASP A 69 0.45 -7.06 -8.89
C ASP A 69 0.54 -5.91 -7.87
N ALA A 70 1.74 -5.73 -7.31
CA ALA A 70 2.03 -4.75 -6.27
C ALA A 70 2.37 -3.35 -6.82
N ALA A 71 2.12 -3.10 -8.11
CA ALA A 71 2.31 -1.78 -8.68
C ALA A 71 1.41 -0.72 -7.98
N PRO A 72 1.91 0.51 -7.72
CA PRO A 72 1.17 1.55 -6.99
C PRO A 72 -0.19 1.87 -7.59
N GLU A 73 -0.33 1.78 -8.92
CA GLU A 73 -1.58 1.99 -9.65
C GLU A 73 -2.66 0.96 -9.30
N ASN A 74 -2.32 -0.20 -8.73
CA ASN A 74 -3.31 -1.19 -8.34
C ASN A 74 -3.91 -0.93 -6.95
N ALA A 75 -3.31 -0.04 -6.16
CA ALA A 75 -3.86 0.37 -4.87
C ALA A 75 -5.26 1.00 -5.04
N PRO A 76 -6.10 0.96 -3.98
CA PRO A 76 -7.43 1.57 -4.01
C PRO A 76 -7.38 3.04 -4.42
N GLU A 77 -8.37 3.48 -5.19
CA GLU A 77 -8.39 4.84 -5.75
C GLU A 77 -8.31 5.91 -4.66
N SER A 78 -9.06 5.76 -3.57
CA SER A 78 -9.03 6.68 -2.43
C SER A 78 -7.63 6.81 -1.81
N ILE A 79 -6.90 5.69 -1.67
CA ILE A 79 -5.52 5.71 -1.17
C ILE A 79 -4.58 6.44 -2.13
N ARG A 80 -4.70 6.18 -3.43
CA ARG A 80 -3.88 6.86 -4.44
C ARG A 80 -4.16 8.35 -4.50
N ASN A 81 -5.43 8.76 -4.33
CA ASN A 81 -5.82 10.16 -4.30
C ASN A 81 -5.22 10.87 -3.07
N ILE A 82 -5.35 10.30 -1.87
CA ILE A 82 -4.72 10.83 -0.65
C ILE A 82 -3.20 10.94 -0.85
N ALA A 83 -2.55 9.87 -1.36
CA ALA A 83 -1.11 9.92 -1.62
C ALA A 83 -0.73 11.06 -2.57
N THR A 84 -1.47 11.22 -3.68
CA THR A 84 -1.24 12.27 -4.67
C THR A 84 -1.44 13.67 -4.08
N GLU A 85 -2.48 13.87 -3.27
CA GLU A 85 -2.80 15.16 -2.63
C GLU A 85 -1.69 15.62 -1.67
N HIS A 86 -1.05 14.68 -0.99
CA HIS A 86 0.06 14.96 -0.06
C HIS A 86 1.45 14.81 -0.68
N GLY A 87 1.54 14.50 -1.98
CA GLY A 87 2.82 14.29 -2.69
C GLY A 87 3.60 13.07 -2.19
N LEU A 88 2.87 12.02 -1.78
CA LEU A 88 3.41 10.76 -1.26
C LEU A 88 3.43 9.66 -2.31
N GLU A 89 4.31 8.68 -2.13
CA GLU A 89 4.34 7.45 -2.91
C GLU A 89 3.59 6.32 -2.21
N VAL A 90 3.00 5.42 -3.00
CA VAL A 90 2.28 4.24 -2.49
C VAL A 90 3.16 3.01 -2.70
N VAL A 91 3.41 2.26 -1.63
CA VAL A 91 4.17 1.02 -1.67
C VAL A 91 3.33 -0.14 -1.14
N ILE A 92 3.25 -1.24 -1.90
CA ILE A 92 2.55 -2.47 -1.52
C ILE A 92 3.61 -3.54 -1.24
N PHE A 93 3.73 -4.00 0.00
CA PHE A 93 4.92 -4.76 0.44
C PHE A 93 4.67 -5.99 1.30
N THR A 94 3.41 -6.39 1.48
CA THR A 94 3.07 -7.70 2.05
C THR A 94 1.71 -8.10 1.52
N VAL A 95 1.55 -9.37 1.13
CA VAL A 95 0.32 -9.88 0.53
C VAL A 95 -0.06 -11.19 1.21
N SER A 96 -1.29 -11.27 1.70
CA SER A 96 -1.95 -12.51 2.15
C SER A 96 -3.09 -12.83 1.19
N ALA A 97 -3.79 -13.96 1.40
CA ALA A 97 -4.93 -14.33 0.54
C ALA A 97 -6.09 -13.31 0.58
N GLU A 98 -6.26 -12.60 1.69
CA GLU A 98 -7.41 -11.72 1.94
C GLU A 98 -7.01 -10.24 2.02
N GLU A 99 -5.76 -9.96 2.39
CA GLU A 99 -5.30 -8.61 2.71
C GLU A 99 -3.99 -8.28 2.00
N VAL A 100 -3.73 -7.00 1.85
CA VAL A 100 -2.41 -6.46 1.52
C VAL A 100 -1.97 -5.47 2.58
N ARG A 101 -0.66 -5.28 2.73
CA ARG A 101 -0.09 -4.18 3.50
C ARG A 101 0.38 -3.10 2.54
N ILE A 102 -0.12 -1.88 2.75
CA ILE A 102 0.19 -0.69 1.97
C ILE A 102 0.86 0.32 2.89
N ALA A 103 1.78 1.09 2.34
CA ALA A 103 2.36 2.27 2.97
C ALA A 103 2.26 3.48 2.04
N LEU A 104 2.06 4.66 2.65
CA LEU A 104 2.23 5.96 2.01
C LEU A 104 3.50 6.58 2.58
N CYS A 105 4.50 6.83 1.73
CA CYS A 105 5.82 7.31 2.13
C CYS A 105 6.15 8.65 1.46
N ASP A 106 6.97 9.45 2.15
CA ASP A 106 7.46 10.71 1.59
C ASP A 106 8.63 10.41 0.60
N PRO A 107 8.51 10.78 -0.69
CA PRO A 107 9.52 10.49 -1.70
C PRO A 107 10.84 11.24 -1.47
N SER A 108 10.84 12.29 -0.66
CA SER A 108 11.98 13.21 -0.52
C SER A 108 13.23 12.61 0.15
N LYS A 109 13.21 11.32 0.55
CA LYS A 109 14.40 10.57 1.00
C LYS A 109 14.92 9.53 -0.01
N HIS A 110 14.34 9.44 -1.21
CA HIS A 110 14.86 8.58 -2.27
C HIS A 110 16.04 9.18 -3.06
N ASP A 111 16.39 10.44 -2.80
CA ASP A 111 17.57 11.13 -3.35
C ASP A 111 18.75 11.10 -2.34
N LEU A 112 19.45 9.96 -2.22
CA LEU A 112 20.82 9.93 -1.65
C LEU A 112 21.71 8.92 -2.40
#